data_AF-A0A2B2C5Z2-F1
#
_entry.id   AF-A0A2B2C5Z2-F1
#
_cell.length_a   1.000
_cell.length_b   1.000
_cell.length_c   1.000
_cell.angle_alpha   90.00
_cell.angle_beta   90.00
_cell.angle_gamma   90.00
#
_symmetry.space_group_name_H-M   'P 1'
#
loop_
_entity.id
_entity.type
_entity.pdbx_description
1 polymer ?
#
loop_
_entity_poly.entity_id
_entity_poly.type
_entity_poly.pdbx_seq_one_letter_code
_entity_poly.pdbx_strand_id
1 'polypeptide(L)' 'MGQGQPFNYENILYNEVIDYLETKWQRKLTDHEKHVVIEGYRFGRMIESENEIRILEAF' A
#
# COMPACT_ATOMS: atom_id res chain seq x y z
N MET A 1 18.58 -5.81 -20.13
CA MET A 1 17.94 -4.63 -19.52
C MET A 1 16.48 -4.96 -19.30
N GLY A 2 16.14 -5.52 -18.14
CA GLY A 2 14.75 -5.83 -17.79
C GLY A 2 14.05 -4.54 -17.39
N GLN A 3 12.99 -4.17 -18.09
CA GLN A 3 12.16 -3.03 -17.74
C GLN A 3 11.44 -3.36 -16.43
N GLY A 4 11.80 -2.66 -15.35
CA GLY A 4 11.08 -2.72 -14.08
C GLY A 4 9.68 -2.18 -14.30
N GLN A 5 8.72 -3.07 -14.59
CA GLN A 5 7.32 -2.70 -14.50
C GLN A 5 7.07 -2.35 -13.03
N PRO A 6 6.58 -1.13 -12.71
CA PRO A 6 6.18 -0.83 -11.35
C PRO A 6 5.15 -1.88 -10.95
N PHE A 7 5.37 -2.56 -9.82
CA PHE A 7 4.46 -3.58 -9.30
C PHE A 7 3.03 -3.03 -9.35
N ASN A 8 2.25 -3.52 -10.31
CA ASN A 8 0.87 -3.09 -10.48
C ASN A 8 0.06 -3.90 -9.47
N TYR A 9 -0.01 -3.40 -8.23
CA TYR A 9 -0.68 -4.09 -7.14
C TYR A 9 -2.18 -4.15 -7.39
N GLU A 10 -2.78 -5.31 -7.11
CA GLU A 10 -4.21 -5.52 -7.27
C GLU A 10 -4.99 -4.49 -6.44
N ASN A 11 -5.89 -3.76 -7.10
CA ASN A 11 -6.78 -2.76 -6.50
C ASN A 11 -7.60 -3.28 -5.30
N ILE A 12 -7.64 -4.60 -5.10
CA ILE A 12 -8.54 -5.31 -4.19
C ILE A 12 -8.22 -5.02 -2.72
N LEU A 13 -6.94 -4.88 -2.33
CA LEU A 13 -6.55 -4.72 -0.92
C LEU A 13 -6.85 -3.33 -0.34
N TYR A 14 -6.93 -2.30 -1.18
CA TYR A 14 -7.21 -0.93 -0.71
C TYR A 14 -8.65 -0.79 -0.23
N ASN A 15 -9.58 -1.51 -0.86
CA ASN A 15 -11.00 -1.41 -0.54
C ASN A 15 -11.29 -1.95 0.87
N GLU A 16 -10.62 -3.01 1.30
CA GLU A 16 -10.82 -3.60 2.63
C GLU A 16 -10.39 -2.67 3.77
N VAL A 17 -9.27 -1.96 3.60
CA VAL A 17 -8.78 -0.99 4.59
C VAL A 17 -9.69 0.24 4.66
N ILE A 18 -10.13 0.74 3.50
CA ILE A 18 -11.10 1.84 3.43
C ILE A 18 -12.40 1.44 4.12
N ASP A 19 -12.96 0.27 3.78
CA ASP A 19 -14.20 -0.23 4.38
C ASP A 19 -14.09 -0.42 5.89
N TYR A 20 -12.97 -0.96 6.37
CA TYR A 20 -12.69 -1.07 7.80
C TYR A 20 -12.68 0.29 8.51
N LEU A 21 -11.98 1.29 7.94
CA LEU A 21 -11.90 2.63 8.53
C LEU A 21 -13.26 3.33 8.52
N GLU A 22 -14.00 3.24 7.41
CA GLU A 22 -15.34 3.81 7.30
C GLU A 22 -16.32 3.19 8.30
N THR A 23 -16.23 1.88 8.50
CA THR A 23 -17.05 1.15 9.50
C THR A 23 -16.68 1.57 10.92
N LYS A 24 -15.38 1.61 11.23
CA LYS A 24 -14.87 1.97 12.56
C LYS A 24 -15.21 3.40 12.96
N TRP A 25 -15.13 4.33 12.02
CA TRP A 25 -15.40 5.75 12.28
C TRP A 25 -16.86 6.15 12.02
N GLN A 26 -17.68 5.20 11.57
CA GLN A 26 -19.09 5.41 11.23
C GLN A 26 -19.31 6.60 10.28
N ARG A 27 -18.37 6.79 9.35
CA ARG A 27 -18.44 7.85 8.33
C ARG A 27 -17.73 7.41 7.07
N LYS A 28 -18.09 8.03 5.95
CA LYS A 28 -17.32 7.88 4.71
C LYS A 28 -16.02 8.66 4.79
N LEU A 29 -14.96 8.09 4.21
CA LEU A 29 -13.72 8.80 3.98
C LEU A 29 -13.92 9.74 2.78
N THR A 30 -13.32 10.92 2.87
CA THR A 30 -13.21 11.83 1.74
C THR A 30 -12.27 11.26 0.68
N ASP A 31 -12.35 11.75 -0.55
CA ASP A 31 -11.47 11.30 -1.64
C ASP A 31 -9.98 11.53 -1.30
N HIS A 32 -9.68 12.64 -0.62
CA HIS A 32 -8.32 12.92 -0.15
C HIS A 32 -7.85 11.90 0.90
N GLU A 33 -8.69 11.56 1.87
CA GLU A 33 -8.35 10.55 2.88
C GLU A 33 -8.12 9.17 2.26
N LYS A 34 -8.97 8.75 1.31
CA LYS A 34 -8.79 7.50 0.57
C LYS A 34 -7.46 7.50 -0.20
N HIS A 35 -7.14 8.60 -0.86
CA HIS A 35 -5.88 8.76 -1.58
C HIS A 35 -4.67 8.65 -0.63
N VAL A 36 -4.69 9.33 0.51
CA VAL A 36 -3.60 9.26 1.51
C VAL A 36 -3.44 7.84 2.07
N VAL A 37 -4.53 7.11 2.32
CA VAL A 37 -4.49 5.71 2.77
C VAL A 37 -3.81 4.82 1.71
N ILE A 38 -4.18 4.96 0.44
CA ILE A 38 -3.60 4.20 -0.66
C ILE A 38 -2.09 4.49 -0.79
N GLU A 39 -1.69 5.76 -0.77
CA GLU A 39 -0.29 6.16 -0.89
C GLU A 39 0.54 5.73 0.33
N GLY A 40 -0.02 5.85 1.54
CA GLY A 40 0.63 5.36 2.76
C GLY A 40 0.87 3.85 2.74
N TYR A 41 -0.10 3.07 2.24
CA TYR A 41 0.07 1.63 2.06
C TYR A 41 1.17 1.30 1.04
N ARG A 42 1.15 1.96 -0.12
CA ARG A 42 2.19 1.78 -1.16
C ARG A 42 3.58 2.10 -0.63
N PHE A 43 3.70 3.20 0.11
CA PHE A 43 4.96 3.61 0.72
C PHE A 43 5.46 2.59 1.75
N GLY A 44 4.60 2.13 2.67
CA GLY A 44 4.97 1.13 3.67
C GLY A 44 5.50 -0.16 3.03
N ARG A 45 4.81 -0.65 1.98
CA ARG A 45 5.22 -1.87 1.25
C ARG A 45 6.53 -1.70 0.49
N MET A 46 6.78 -0.51 -0.07
CA MET A 46 8.07 -0.20 -0.70
C MET A 46 9.21 -0.32 0.32
N ILE A 47 9.05 0.26 1.50
CA ILE A 47 10.04 0.18 2.59
C ILE A 47 10.24 -1.26 3.07
N GLU A 48 9.16 -2.04 3.23
CA GLU A 48 9.25 -3.46 3.58
C GLU A 48 10.01 -4.26 2.52
N SER A 49 9.72 -4.03 1.24
CA SER A 49 10.40 -4.72 0.12
C SER A 49 11.90 -4.36 0.07
N GLU A 50 12.25 -3.10 0.29
CA GLU A 50 13.66 -2.67 0.38
C GLU A 50 14.39 -3.34 1.55
N ASN A 51 13.71 -3.52 2.69
CA ASN A 51 14.28 -4.21 3.84
C ASN A 51 14.42 -5.72 3.61
N GLU A 52 13.47 -6.36 2.92
CA GLU A 52 13.55 -7.78 2.55
C GLU A 52 14.73 -8.05 1.61
N ILE A 53 14.99 -7.17 0.63
CA ILE A 53 16.15 -7.27 -0.27
C ILE A 53 17.46 -7.17 0.52
N ARG A 54 17.57 -6.24 1.47
CA ARG A 54 18.78 -6.08 2.30
C ARG A 54 19.11 -7.32 3.13
N ILE A 55 18.10 -8.05 3.60
CA ILE A 55 18.32 -9.31 4.32
C ILE A 55 18.90 -10.36 3.39
N LEU A 56 18.42 -10.44 2.14
CA LEU A 56 18.92 -11.41 1.15
C LEU A 56 20.33 -11.09 0.64
N GLU A 57 20.73 -9.80 0.58
CA GLU A 57 22.09 -9.38 0.19
C GLU A 57 23.12 -9.52 1.33
N ALA A 58 22.67 -9.68 2.57
CA ALA A 58 23.54 -9.86 3.73
C ALA A 58 23.95 -11.34 3.97
N PHE A 59 23.43 -12.27 3.17
CA PHE A 59 23.82 -13.69 3.11
C PHE A 59 24.65 -13.98 1.86
#